data_AF-A0A6M0FXM0-F1
#
_entry.id   AF-A0A6M0FXM0-F1
#
_cell.length_a   1.000
_cell.length_b   1.000
_cell.length_c   1.000
_cell.angle_alpha   90.00
_cell.angle_beta   90.00
_cell.angle_gamma   90.00
#
_symmetry.space_group_name_H-M   'P 1'
#
loop_
_entity.id
_entity.type
_entity.pdbx_description
1 polymer ?
#
loop_
_entity_poly.entity_id
_entity_poly.type
_entity_poly.pdbx_seq_one_letter_code
_entity_poly.pdbx_strand_id
1 'polypeptide(L)'
;MDSLQRDRFELLSAYIDGEVTAAERYQVQELLSEDPNMQRLYTRLMKLRQGLQQLPVPTRETTAPETAEQVFSKIDRRRSRKAFIWGGAAVAALFVSAVSGVFSGGGRSLLPQLAQSPQPEVTSEPLMISANQPVIEIPKTAVPDSERLRPSSNER
;
A
#
# COMPACT_ATOMS: atom_id res chain seq x y z
N MET A 1 29.89 5.91 -10.44
CA MET A 1 30.43 6.96 -11.33
C MET A 1 31.76 7.36 -10.78
N ASP A 2 32.79 7.36 -11.62
CA ASP A 2 34.13 7.81 -11.23
C ASP A 2 34.08 9.31 -10.94
N SER A 3 34.84 9.78 -9.95
CA SER A 3 34.87 11.20 -9.55
C SER A 3 35.16 12.12 -10.74
N LEU A 4 36.14 11.75 -11.55
CA LEU A 4 36.54 12.49 -12.75
C LEU A 4 35.42 12.64 -13.79
N GLN A 5 34.52 11.66 -13.91
CA GLN A 5 33.36 11.79 -14.81
C GLN A 5 32.34 12.78 -14.26
N ARG A 6 32.19 12.85 -12.94
CA ARG A 6 31.31 13.81 -12.28
C ARG A 6 31.85 15.23 -12.44
N ASP A 7 33.15 15.43 -12.22
CA ASP A 7 33.77 16.76 -12.35
C ASP A 7 33.66 17.29 -13.79
N ARG A 8 33.85 16.42 -14.79
CA ARG A 8 33.65 16.77 -16.22
C ARG A 8 32.20 17.12 -16.53
N PHE A 9 31.26 16.39 -15.94
CA PHE A 9 29.84 16.70 -16.09
C PHE A 9 29.50 18.04 -15.48
N GLU A 10 29.94 18.31 -14.25
CA GLU A 10 29.71 19.55 -13.52
C GLU A 10 30.27 20.75 -14.27
N LEU A 11 31.52 20.68 -14.71
CA LEU A 11 32.18 21.72 -15.51
C LEU A 11 31.41 22.02 -16.80
N LEU A 12 30.94 20.97 -17.50
CA LEU A 12 30.19 21.15 -18.73
C LEU A 12 28.78 21.69 -18.49
N SER A 13 28.08 21.25 -17.43
CA SER A 13 26.77 21.81 -17.08
C SER A 13 26.88 23.29 -16.72
N ALA A 14 27.86 23.66 -15.90
CA ALA A 14 28.13 25.06 -15.58
C ALA A 14 28.47 25.87 -16.84
N TYR A 15 29.21 25.30 -17.79
CA TYR A 15 29.51 25.96 -19.07
C TYR A 15 28.25 26.27 -19.88
N ILE A 16 27.33 25.31 -19.94
CA ILE A 16 26.05 25.44 -20.67
C ILE A 16 25.15 26.49 -20.02
N ASP A 17 25.12 26.54 -18.69
CA ASP A 17 24.32 27.49 -17.92
C ASP A 17 25.00 28.87 -17.82
N GLY A 18 26.26 28.98 -18.25
CA GLY A 18 27.01 30.23 -18.29
C GLY A 18 27.71 30.59 -16.97
N GLU A 19 27.74 29.68 -16.01
CA GLU A 19 28.26 29.87 -14.66
C GLU A 19 29.78 29.61 -14.54
N VAL A 20 30.45 29.27 -15.64
CA VAL A 20 31.91 29.09 -15.67
C VAL A 20 32.68 30.41 -15.70
N THR A 21 33.84 30.41 -15.07
CA THR A 21 34.82 31.48 -15.18
C THR A 21 35.43 31.55 -16.59
N ALA A 22 36.13 32.66 -16.90
CA ALA A 22 36.78 32.83 -18.20
C ALA A 22 37.85 31.75 -18.46
N ALA A 23 38.63 31.36 -17.44
CA ALA A 23 39.66 30.33 -17.56
C ALA A 23 39.06 28.95 -17.84
N GLU A 24 38.02 28.57 -17.09
CA GLU A 24 37.28 27.32 -17.29
C GLU A 24 36.60 27.26 -18.66
N ARG A 25 36.11 28.41 -19.17
CA ARG A 25 35.53 28.48 -20.51
C ARG A 25 36.53 28.08 -21.60
N TYR A 26 37.77 28.55 -21.51
CA TYR A 26 38.84 28.14 -22.43
C TYR A 26 39.16 26.65 -22.30
N GLN A 27 39.27 26.15 -21.06
CA GLN A 27 39.51 24.74 -20.79
C GLN A 27 38.42 23.84 -21.40
N VAL A 28 37.15 24.20 -21.23
CA VAL A 28 36.02 23.46 -21.83
C VAL A 28 36.08 23.50 -23.35
N GLN A 29 36.47 24.63 -23.94
CA GLN A 29 36.57 24.76 -25.40
C GLN A 29 37.70 23.90 -25.98
N GLU A 30 38.84 23.84 -25.30
CA GLU A 30 39.94 22.93 -25.64
C GLU A 30 39.50 21.47 -25.53
N LEU A 31 38.89 21.07 -24.40
CA LEU A 31 38.36 19.72 -24.20
C LEU A 31 37.28 19.34 -25.23
N LEU A 32 36.44 20.28 -25.64
CA LEU A 32 35.46 20.07 -26.71
C LEU A 32 36.12 19.85 -28.08
N SER A 33 37.31 20.40 -28.31
CA SER A 33 38.04 20.22 -29.57
C SER A 33 38.79 18.88 -29.61
N GLU A 34 39.30 18.42 -28.46
CA GLU A 34 40.20 17.26 -28.39
C GLU A 34 39.52 15.95 -27.93
N ASP A 35 38.53 15.99 -27.03
CA ASP A 35 37.94 14.80 -26.40
C ASP A 35 36.55 14.46 -26.99
N PRO A 36 36.43 13.36 -27.76
CA PRO A 36 35.15 12.91 -28.32
C PRO A 36 34.10 12.55 -27.26
N ASN A 37 34.52 12.12 -26.07
CA ASN A 37 33.57 11.81 -24.99
C ASN A 37 32.94 13.09 -24.43
N MET A 38 33.71 14.18 -24.38
CA MET A 38 33.22 15.49 -23.95
C MET A 38 32.20 16.04 -24.96
N GLN A 39 32.49 15.92 -26.26
CA GLN A 39 31.54 16.28 -27.32
C GLN A 39 30.23 15.49 -27.25
N ARG A 40 30.32 14.17 -26.98
CA ARG A 40 29.13 13.31 -26.80
C ARG A 40 28.30 13.74 -25.59
N LEU A 41 28.96 14.09 -24.49
CA LEU A 41 28.28 14.58 -23.29
C LEU A 41 27.56 15.90 -23.56
N TYR A 42 28.25 16.85 -24.21
CA TYR A 42 27.66 18.12 -24.64
C TYR A 42 26.43 17.91 -25.52
N THR A 43 26.54 17.06 -26.54
CA THR A 43 25.42 16.74 -27.42
C THR A 43 24.24 16.14 -26.65
N ARG A 44 24.51 15.27 -25.68
CA ARG A 44 23.46 14.66 -24.84
C ARG A 44 22.75 15.71 -23.99
N LEU A 45 23.49 16.64 -23.39
CA LEU A 45 22.92 17.74 -22.60
C LEU A 45 22.11 18.71 -23.48
N MET A 46 22.58 19.04 -24.68
CA MET A 46 21.81 19.85 -25.63
C MET A 46 20.50 19.18 -26.04
N LYS A 47 20.53 17.88 -26.34
CA LYS A 47 19.32 17.09 -26.66
C LYS A 47 18.34 17.07 -25.49
N LEU A 48 18.84 16.92 -24.26
CA LEU A 48 18.00 16.95 -23.06
C LEU A 48 17.32 18.32 -22.91
N ARG A 49 18.08 19.41 -23.03
CA ARG A 49 17.55 20.77 -22.95
C ARG A 49 16.49 21.04 -24.02
N GLN A 50 16.76 20.64 -25.26
CA GLN A 50 15.81 20.75 -26.36
C GLN A 50 14.54 19.93 -26.07
N GLY A 51 14.69 18.71 -25.59
CA GLY A 51 13.56 17.85 -25.21
C GLY A 51 12.69 18.51 -24.14
N LEU A 52 13.29 19.13 -23.12
CA LEU A 52 12.57 19.86 -22.08
C LEU A 52 11.84 21.11 -22.62
N GLN A 53 12.47 21.85 -23.53
CA GLN A 53 11.86 23.03 -24.16
C GLN A 53 10.71 22.66 -25.11
N GLN A 54 10.77 21.49 -25.72
CA GLN A 54 9.74 20.99 -26.63
C GLN A 54 8.64 20.19 -25.92
N LEU A 55 8.72 20.03 -24.59
CA LEU A 55 7.66 19.36 -23.85
C LEU A 55 6.34 20.11 -24.07
N PRO A 56 5.26 19.40 -24.45
CA PRO A 56 3.97 20.03 -24.63
C PRO A 56 3.49 20.55 -23.28
N VAL A 57 3.43 21.87 -23.17
CA VAL A 57 2.76 22.51 -22.03
C VAL A 57 1.26 22.39 -22.26
N PRO A 58 0.48 21.98 -21.26
CA PRO A 58 -0.98 21.93 -21.38
C PRO A 58 -1.50 23.31 -21.81
N THR A 59 -2.17 23.35 -22.97
CA THR A 59 -2.69 24.59 -23.58
C THR A 59 -3.76 25.27 -22.74
N ARG A 60 -4.29 24.56 -21.74
CA ARG A 60 -5.30 25.06 -20.81
C ARG A 60 -4.70 25.06 -19.41
N GLU A 61 -4.73 26.23 -18.78
CA GLU A 61 -4.45 26.36 -17.36
C GLU A 61 -5.53 25.60 -16.59
N THR A 62 -5.22 24.36 -16.23
CA THR A 62 -6.09 23.54 -15.39
C THR A 62 -5.75 23.86 -13.95
N THR A 63 -6.74 24.18 -13.14
CA THR A 63 -6.48 24.47 -11.73
C THR A 63 -6.00 23.21 -11.00
N ALA A 64 -5.18 23.38 -9.95
CA ALA A 64 -4.76 22.27 -9.10
C ALA A 64 -5.93 21.40 -8.59
N PRO A 65 -7.05 21.96 -8.08
CA PRO A 65 -8.18 21.15 -7.64
C PRO A 65 -8.85 20.36 -8.77
N GLU A 66 -9.03 20.97 -9.95
CA GLU A 66 -9.61 20.29 -11.11
C GLU A 66 -8.73 19.13 -11.59
N THR A 67 -7.40 19.32 -11.56
CA THR A 67 -6.45 18.25 -11.90
C THR A 67 -6.54 17.10 -10.90
N ALA A 68 -6.62 17.39 -9.60
CA ALA A 68 -6.77 16.39 -8.57
C ALA A 68 -8.07 15.58 -8.75
N GLU A 69 -9.19 16.26 -8.99
CA GLU A 69 -10.49 15.62 -9.24
C GLU A 69 -10.46 14.71 -10.49
N GLN A 70 -9.83 15.17 -11.57
CA GLN A 70 -9.66 14.35 -12.79
C GLN A 70 -8.79 13.10 -12.55
N VAL A 71 -7.77 13.19 -11.69
CA VAL A 71 -6.93 12.04 -11.33
C VAL A 71 -7.71 11.06 -10.46
N PHE A 72 -8.36 11.54 -9.40
CA PHE A 72 -9.13 10.68 -8.50
C PHE A 72 -10.30 10.02 -9.21
N SER A 73 -11.05 10.74 -10.04
CA SER A 73 -12.15 10.18 -10.83
C SER A 73 -11.69 9.08 -11.79
N LYS A 74 -10.50 9.20 -12.40
CA LYS A 74 -9.91 8.14 -13.23
C LYS A 74 -9.52 6.90 -12.41
N ILE A 75 -9.00 7.09 -11.20
CA ILE A 75 -8.64 5.99 -10.29
C ILE A 75 -9.90 5.27 -9.81
N ASP A 76 -10.89 6.01 -9.35
CA ASP A 76 -12.16 5.47 -8.85
C ASP A 76 -12.91 4.70 -9.94
N ARG A 77 -12.92 5.22 -11.18
CA ARG A 77 -13.56 4.52 -12.31
C ARG A 77 -12.85 3.23 -12.73
N ARG A 78 -11.56 3.08 -12.40
CA ARG A 78 -10.85 1.80 -12.58
C ARG A 78 -11.19 0.84 -11.45
N ARG A 79 -11.24 1.34 -10.21
CA ARG A 79 -11.59 0.55 -9.02
C ARG A 79 -13.01 0.03 -9.08
N SER A 80 -13.98 0.87 -9.46
CA SER A 80 -15.38 0.50 -9.57
C SER A 80 -15.62 -0.55 -10.66
N ARG A 81 -14.98 -0.42 -11.84
CA ARG A 81 -15.05 -1.45 -12.89
C ARG A 81 -14.50 -2.80 -12.42
N LYS A 82 -13.36 -2.79 -11.72
CA LYS A 82 -12.81 -4.02 -11.12
C LYS A 82 -13.78 -4.59 -10.08
N ALA A 83 -14.28 -3.77 -9.16
CA ALA A 83 -15.24 -4.22 -8.16
C ALA A 83 -16.51 -4.83 -8.79
N PHE A 84 -17.02 -4.23 -9.87
CA PHE A 84 -18.19 -4.74 -10.60
C PHE A 84 -17.91 -6.09 -11.28
N ILE A 85 -16.74 -6.25 -11.92
CA ILE A 85 -16.35 -7.52 -12.55
C ILE A 85 -16.23 -8.63 -11.50
N TRP A 86 -15.57 -8.34 -10.38
CA TRP A 86 -15.36 -9.33 -9.30
C TRP A 86 -16.65 -9.65 -8.55
N GLY A 87 -17.50 -8.65 -8.29
CA GLY A 87 -18.82 -8.84 -7.70
C GLY A 87 -19.75 -9.64 -8.62
N GLY A 88 -19.79 -9.30 -9.92
CA GLY A 88 -20.56 -10.05 -10.91
C GLY A 88 -20.09 -11.49 -11.07
N ALA A 89 -18.77 -11.73 -11.04
CA ALA A 89 -18.21 -13.08 -11.07
C ALA A 89 -18.60 -13.92 -9.84
N ALA A 90 -18.57 -13.33 -8.63
CA ALA A 90 -19.00 -14.03 -7.41
C ALA A 90 -20.48 -14.41 -7.46
N VAL A 91 -21.35 -13.48 -7.91
CA VAL A 91 -22.78 -13.75 -8.06
C VAL A 91 -23.04 -14.82 -9.12
N ALA A 92 -22.36 -14.74 -10.26
CA ALA A 92 -22.47 -15.75 -11.32
C ALA A 92 -22.00 -17.14 -10.84
N ALA A 93 -20.89 -17.22 -10.10
CA ALA A 93 -20.40 -18.47 -9.53
C ALA A 93 -21.39 -19.09 -8.53
N LEU A 94 -22.01 -18.28 -7.66
CA LEU A 94 -23.06 -18.74 -6.76
C LEU A 94 -24.28 -19.26 -7.52
N PHE A 95 -24.70 -18.56 -8.57
CA PHE A 95 -25.83 -18.98 -9.41
C PHE A 95 -25.52 -20.30 -10.15
N VAL A 96 -24.35 -20.41 -10.78
CA VAL A 96 -23.91 -21.63 -11.47
C VAL A 96 -23.76 -22.80 -10.50
N SER A 97 -23.27 -22.56 -9.28
CA SER A 97 -23.19 -23.57 -8.21
C SER A 97 -24.58 -24.05 -7.78
N ALA A 98 -25.51 -23.12 -7.51
CA ALA A 98 -26.89 -23.46 -7.14
C ALA A 98 -27.60 -24.24 -8.25
N VAL A 99 -27.49 -23.80 -9.50
CA VAL A 99 -28.10 -24.50 -10.65
C VAL A 99 -27.41 -25.86 -10.85
N SER A 100 -26.08 -25.94 -10.91
CA SER A 100 -25.39 -27.23 -11.09
C SER A 100 -25.65 -28.22 -9.96
N GLY A 101 -25.77 -27.75 -8.71
CA GLY A 101 -26.11 -28.58 -7.55
C GLY A 101 -27.55 -29.10 -7.58
N VAL A 102 -28.49 -28.33 -8.15
CA VAL A 102 -29.89 -28.73 -8.29
C VAL A 102 -30.10 -29.63 -9.52
N PHE A 103 -29.36 -29.42 -10.62
CA PHE A 103 -29.52 -30.17 -11.87
C PHE A 103 -28.60 -31.40 -12.02
N SER A 104 -27.52 -31.52 -11.23
CA SER A 104 -26.71 -32.75 -11.18
C SER A 104 -27.39 -33.79 -10.29
N GLY A 105 -28.52 -34.33 -10.77
CA GLY A 105 -29.22 -35.47 -10.19
C GLY A 105 -28.40 -36.76 -10.27
N GLY A 106 -27.47 -36.95 -9.35
CA GLY A 106 -26.59 -38.12 -9.30
C GLY A 106 -25.97 -38.41 -7.93
N GLY A 107 -26.82 -38.73 -6.95
CA GLY A 107 -26.49 -39.68 -5.88
C GLY A 107 -25.36 -39.35 -4.90
N ARG A 108 -25.20 -38.10 -4.46
CA ARG A 108 -24.28 -37.78 -3.34
C ARG A 108 -25.06 -37.08 -2.24
N SER A 109 -25.47 -37.88 -1.25
CA SER A 109 -26.07 -37.40 -0.01
C SER A 109 -25.17 -36.34 0.65
N LEU A 110 -25.68 -35.11 0.76
CA LEU A 110 -25.10 -34.00 1.54
C LEU A 110 -25.30 -34.19 3.05
N LEU A 111 -25.41 -35.43 3.52
CA LEU A 111 -25.52 -35.73 4.93
C LEU A 111 -24.11 -36.05 5.43
N PRO A 112 -23.57 -35.32 6.42
CA PRO A 112 -22.33 -35.73 7.05
C PRO A 112 -22.57 -37.12 7.65
N GLN A 113 -21.86 -38.12 7.12
CA GLN A 113 -21.93 -39.49 7.63
C GLN A 113 -21.26 -39.51 9.01
N LEU A 114 -22.08 -39.52 10.06
CA LEU A 114 -21.63 -39.68 11.43
C LEU A 114 -21.13 -41.11 11.61
N ALA A 115 -19.89 -41.26 12.10
CA ALA A 115 -19.33 -42.57 12.44
C ALA A 115 -20.12 -43.18 13.61
N GLN A 116 -20.67 -44.37 13.43
CA GLN A 116 -21.20 -45.17 14.53
C GLN A 116 -20.03 -45.81 15.29
N SER A 117 -19.79 -45.33 16.51
CA SER A 117 -18.90 -45.99 17.46
C SER A 117 -19.61 -47.23 18.04
N PRO A 118 -18.92 -48.36 18.27
CA PRO A 118 -19.50 -49.50 18.97
C PRO A 118 -19.97 -49.07 20.36
N GLN A 119 -21.22 -49.36 20.68
CA GLN A 119 -21.84 -49.03 21.96
C GLN A 119 -21.28 -49.97 23.04
N PRO A 120 -20.57 -49.48 24.06
CA PRO A 120 -20.26 -50.30 25.22
C PRO A 120 -21.55 -50.50 26.03
N GLU A 121 -21.76 -51.74 26.50
CA GLU A 121 -22.84 -52.11 27.41
C GLU A 121 -22.85 -51.16 28.62
N VAL A 122 -24.00 -50.50 28.82
CA VAL A 122 -24.19 -49.56 29.91
C VAL A 122 -24.65 -50.35 31.13
N THR A 123 -23.71 -50.72 32.00
CA THR A 123 -24.03 -51.02 33.39
C THR A 123 -24.43 -49.70 34.04
N SER A 124 -25.68 -49.60 34.48
CA SER A 124 -26.29 -48.40 35.05
C SER A 124 -25.57 -47.96 36.34
N GLU A 125 -24.57 -47.10 36.23
CA GLU A 125 -24.15 -46.25 37.35
C GLU A 125 -24.75 -44.84 37.20
N PRO A 126 -25.33 -44.27 38.28
CA PRO A 126 -26.03 -43.00 38.23
C PRO A 126 -25.07 -41.85 37.90
N LEU A 127 -25.37 -41.15 36.80
CA LEU A 127 -24.64 -39.99 36.32
C LEU A 127 -24.71 -38.83 37.32
N MET A 128 -23.66 -38.64 38.12
CA MET A 128 -23.49 -37.51 39.04
C MET A 128 -23.08 -36.25 38.28
N ILE A 129 -23.97 -35.27 38.18
CA ILE A 129 -23.70 -33.96 37.56
C ILE A 129 -23.17 -33.00 38.63
N SER A 130 -21.88 -32.66 38.58
CA SER A 130 -21.29 -31.57 39.37
C SER A 130 -21.42 -30.25 38.60
N ALA A 131 -22.31 -29.37 39.06
CA ALA A 131 -22.63 -28.11 38.39
C ALA A 131 -22.33 -26.89 39.27
N ASN A 132 -21.13 -26.75 39.86
CA ASN A 132 -20.68 -25.41 40.33
C ASN A 132 -19.21 -25.32 40.82
N GLN A 133 -18.21 -25.60 39.98
CA GLN A 133 -16.83 -25.21 40.33
C GLN A 133 -16.12 -24.55 39.13
N PRO A 134 -15.73 -23.27 39.22
CA PRO A 134 -14.90 -22.63 38.21
C PRO A 134 -13.45 -23.14 38.31
N VAL A 135 -12.86 -23.53 37.17
CA VAL A 135 -11.52 -24.14 37.06
C VAL A 135 -10.37 -23.14 37.31
N ILE A 136 -10.65 -21.84 37.47
CA ILE A 136 -9.65 -20.79 37.64
C ILE A 136 -10.06 -19.85 38.76
N GLU A 137 -9.20 -19.69 39.78
CA GLU A 137 -9.38 -18.74 40.87
C GLU A 137 -9.13 -17.32 40.35
N ILE A 138 -10.12 -16.43 40.49
CA ILE A 138 -9.95 -15.01 40.14
C ILE A 138 -9.25 -14.32 41.33
N PRO A 139 -8.03 -13.80 41.16
CA PRO A 139 -7.34 -13.11 42.24
C PRO A 139 -8.08 -11.83 42.60
N LYS A 140 -8.36 -11.66 43.90
CA LYS A 140 -9.06 -10.50 44.46
C LYS A 140 -8.13 -9.28 44.41
N THR A 141 -8.41 -8.36 43.48
CA THR A 141 -7.70 -7.07 43.38
C THR A 141 -7.98 -6.22 44.61
N ALA A 142 -6.92 -5.69 45.23
CA ALA A 142 -7.01 -4.80 46.38
C ALA A 142 -7.76 -3.50 46.03
N VAL A 143 -8.74 -3.14 46.86
CA VAL A 143 -9.44 -1.85 46.79
C VAL A 143 -8.51 -0.77 47.32
N PRO A 144 -8.20 0.30 46.56
CA PRO A 144 -7.52 1.46 47.12
C PRO A 144 -8.51 2.28 47.96
N ASP A 145 -8.27 2.34 49.27
CA ASP A 145 -8.97 3.24 50.20
C ASP A 145 -8.86 4.70 49.72
N SER A 146 -9.96 5.21 49.20
CA SER A 146 -10.10 6.62 48.84
C SER A 146 -11.16 7.26 49.74
N GLU A 147 -10.82 7.54 51.00
CA GLU A 147 -11.49 8.61 51.76
C GLU A 147 -10.78 8.92 53.08
N ARG A 148 -10.01 10.02 53.11
CA ARG A 148 -9.91 10.86 54.30
C ARG A 148 -10.05 12.32 53.89
N LEU A 149 -11.30 12.75 53.85
CA LEU A 149 -11.74 14.13 53.98
C LEU A 149 -10.98 14.80 55.16
N ARG A 150 -10.24 15.87 54.88
CA ARG A 150 -9.79 16.84 55.89
C ARG A 150 -10.68 18.08 55.79
N PRO A 151 -11.37 18.50 56.86
CA PRO A 151 -11.96 19.84 56.90
C PRO A 151 -10.86 20.84 57.25
N SER A 152 -10.50 21.73 56.33
CA SER A 152 -9.81 22.97 56.68
C SER A 152 -10.86 24.07 56.85
N SER A 153 -11.20 24.32 58.11
CA SER A 153 -11.75 25.58 58.55
C SER A 153 -10.75 26.70 58.23
N ASN A 154 -11.18 27.75 57.52
CA ASN A 154 -10.69 29.08 57.84
C ASN A 154 -11.74 30.13 57.44
N GLU A 155 -12.27 30.79 58.46
CA GLU A 155 -13.04 32.03 58.36
C GLU A 155 -12.08 33.22 58.26
N ARG A 156 -12.48 34.20 57.43
CA ARG A 156 -12.17 35.65 57.45
C ARG A 156 -10.71 36.11 57.41
#